data_AF-A0A8T5T1P0-F1
#
_entry.id   AF-A0A8T5T1P0-F1
#
_cell.length_a   1.000
_cell.length_b   1.000
_cell.length_c   1.000
_cell.angle_alpha   90.00
_cell.angle_beta   90.00
_cell.angle_gamma   90.00
#
_symmetry.space_group_name_H-M   'P 1'
#
loop_
_entity.id
_entity.type
_entity.pdbx_description
1 polymer ?
#
loop_
_entity_poly.entity_id
_entity_poly.type
_entity_poly.pdbx_seq_one_letter_code
_entity_poly.pdbx_strand_id
1 'polypeptide(L)'
;MAISEEILSIFTMLLPILVFIGLYVAFYIWGKIVNKKKKEAYFDDVLTALDPYIINYARKDPNDRQVEIRVQLKEDFMLKSASVWLILLPRTSFPTMLVDGLFYRNKDSFGIAANFQNKPRVIFEMIPYRLKSAIRKDFDYLVEIDDIPTPNPETNGKFLIKSNRERAVKQLVTSKMFTKSLEDYPKELQWISVRTDEPNFEMKFNITNKPADLLHLTKFAMTVLKFFASVTEKTKDLPIPVILKKEVKKLDEKEKQKQEKEKEKYMKEREKRRDKERKLEEREAKRRAKKEERARNRGK
;
A
#
# COMPACT_ATOMS: atom_id res chain seq x y z
N MET A 1 66.35 -5.32 16.77
CA MET A 1 65.71 -6.31 15.89
C MET A 1 65.01 -5.55 14.79
N ALA A 2 65.55 -5.58 13.56
CA ALA A 2 64.89 -4.96 12.43
C ALA A 2 63.70 -5.84 12.05
N ILE A 3 62.48 -5.29 12.14
CA ILE A 3 61.32 -5.88 11.48
C ILE A 3 61.70 -5.92 10.00
N SER A 4 61.80 -7.11 9.39
CA SER A 4 62.21 -7.22 7.99
C SER A 4 61.21 -6.47 7.10
N GLU A 5 61.70 -5.83 6.04
CA GLU A 5 60.87 -5.05 5.11
C GLU A 5 59.70 -5.88 4.55
N GLU A 6 59.88 -7.20 4.45
CA GLU A 6 58.84 -8.16 4.10
C GLU A 6 57.68 -8.20 5.10
N ILE A 7 57.96 -8.16 6.41
CA ILE A 7 56.93 -8.12 7.46
C ILE A 7 56.15 -6.80 7.38
N LEU A 8 56.85 -5.67 7.14
CA LEU A 8 56.21 -4.37 6.99
C LEU A 8 55.32 -4.30 5.73
N SER A 9 55.77 -4.90 4.61
CA SER A 9 54.98 -5.04 3.39
C SER A 9 53.73 -5.92 3.58
N ILE A 10 53.85 -7.03 4.31
CA ILE A 10 52.70 -7.90 4.62
C ILE A 10 51.69 -7.15 5.51
N PHE A 11 52.16 -6.43 6.53
CA PHE A 11 51.29 -5.63 7.40
C PHE A 11 50.54 -4.53 6.63
N THR A 12 51.21 -3.81 5.73
CA THR A 12 50.59 -2.75 4.92
C THR A 12 49.59 -3.31 3.91
N MET A 13 49.83 -4.50 3.33
CA MET A 13 48.87 -5.19 2.47
C MET A 13 47.65 -5.73 3.22
N LEU A 14 47.82 -6.17 4.47
CA LEU A 14 46.73 -6.69 5.30
C LEU A 14 45.92 -5.58 6.01
N LEU A 15 46.49 -4.38 6.16
CA LEU A 15 45.85 -3.26 6.85
C LEU A 15 44.45 -2.92 6.27
N PRO A 16 44.24 -2.80 4.94
CA PRO A 16 42.91 -2.56 4.38
C PRO A 16 41.91 -3.67 4.71
N ILE A 17 42.37 -4.93 4.74
CA ILE A 17 41.54 -6.10 5.07
C ILE A 17 41.14 -6.05 6.54
N LEU A 18 42.07 -5.75 7.45
CA LEU A 18 41.80 -5.60 8.88
C LEU A 18 40.86 -4.44 9.16
N VAL A 19 41.04 -3.29 8.47
CA VAL A 19 40.12 -2.15 8.56
C VAL A 19 38.73 -2.54 8.07
N PHE A 20 38.62 -3.25 6.95
CA PHE A 20 37.34 -3.70 6.42
C PHE A 20 36.64 -4.68 7.37
N ILE A 21 37.35 -5.65 7.93
CA ILE A 21 36.82 -6.59 8.92
C ILE A 21 36.37 -5.84 10.18
N GLY A 22 37.20 -4.91 10.69
CA GLY A 22 36.88 -4.10 11.84
C GLY A 22 35.61 -3.26 11.65
N LEU A 23 35.48 -2.59 10.50
CA LEU A 23 34.26 -1.87 10.12
C LEU A 23 33.07 -2.83 10.04
N TYR A 24 33.21 -3.97 9.37
CA TYR A 24 32.15 -4.95 9.23
C TYR A 24 31.62 -5.42 10.60
N VAL A 25 32.52 -5.76 11.53
CA VAL A 25 32.16 -6.18 12.90
C VAL A 25 31.50 -5.03 13.67
N ALA A 26 32.03 -3.81 13.58
CA ALA A 26 31.45 -2.64 14.22
C ALA A 26 30.01 -2.37 13.74
N PHE A 27 29.77 -2.44 12.42
CA PHE A 27 28.44 -2.31 11.83
C PHE A 27 27.49 -3.42 12.25
N TYR A 28 27.99 -4.66 12.32
CA TYR A 28 27.20 -5.80 12.78
C TYR A 28 26.71 -5.61 14.22
N ILE A 29 27.63 -5.24 15.14
CA ILE A 29 27.31 -5.00 16.55
C ILE A 29 26.32 -3.83 16.69
N TRP A 30 26.60 -2.71 16.01
CA TRP A 30 25.74 -1.54 16.04
C TRP A 30 24.33 -1.85 15.50
N GLY A 31 24.25 -2.53 14.35
CA GLY A 31 22.98 -2.93 13.74
C GLY A 31 22.15 -3.84 14.65
N LYS A 32 22.80 -4.76 15.36
CA LYS A 32 22.14 -5.64 16.34
C LYS A 32 21.57 -4.87 17.53
N ILE A 33 22.35 -3.94 18.10
CA ILE A 33 21.90 -3.09 19.23
C ILE A 33 20.72 -2.21 18.80
N VAL A 34 20.82 -1.54 17.65
CA VAL A 34 19.76 -0.67 17.12
C VAL A 34 18.48 -1.46 16.86
N ASN A 35 18.57 -2.63 16.23
CA ASN A 35 17.40 -3.47 15.98
C ASN A 35 16.77 -3.95 17.29
N LYS A 36 17.57 -4.41 18.26
CA LYS A 36 17.07 -4.84 19.57
C LYS A 36 16.30 -3.72 20.27
N LYS A 37 16.88 -2.52 20.37
CA LYS A 37 16.24 -1.35 20.99
C LYS A 37 14.93 -0.98 20.25
N LYS A 38 14.92 -1.05 18.92
CA LYS A 38 13.71 -0.80 18.13
C LYS A 38 12.63 -1.84 18.34
N LYS A 39 12.98 -3.12 18.50
CA LYS A 39 12.02 -4.19 18.80
C LYS A 39 11.37 -4.00 20.16
N GLU A 40 12.15 -3.61 21.17
CA GLU A 40 11.66 -3.36 22.52
C GLU A 40 10.71 -2.15 22.52
N ALA A 41 11.13 -1.02 21.97
CA ALA A 41 10.27 0.16 21.85
C ALA A 41 8.98 -0.12 21.05
N TYR A 42 9.10 -0.88 19.94
CA TYR A 42 7.95 -1.32 19.16
C TYR A 42 6.96 -2.15 19.99
N PHE A 43 7.48 -3.07 20.80
CA PHE A 43 6.66 -3.98 21.57
C PHE A 43 5.79 -3.22 22.58
N ASP A 44 6.36 -2.25 23.28
CA ASP A 44 5.64 -1.45 24.28
C ASP A 44 4.53 -0.58 23.65
N ASP A 45 4.84 0.14 22.56
CA ASP A 45 3.88 1.00 21.86
C ASP A 45 2.70 0.19 21.29
N VAL A 46 3.01 -0.94 20.62
CA VAL A 46 1.99 -1.78 19.99
C VAL A 46 1.17 -2.51 21.04
N LEU A 47 1.79 -3.03 22.10
CA LEU A 47 1.05 -3.70 23.15
C LEU A 47 0.10 -2.72 23.85
N THR A 48 0.54 -1.49 24.13
CA THR A 48 -0.30 -0.43 24.71
C THR A 48 -1.49 -0.09 23.82
N ALA A 49 -1.29 -0.08 22.49
CA ALA A 49 -2.36 0.15 21.54
C ALA A 49 -3.37 -1.02 21.45
N LEU A 50 -2.89 -2.26 21.64
CA LEU A 50 -3.67 -3.48 21.53
C LEU A 50 -4.37 -3.89 22.83
N ASP A 51 -3.83 -3.50 23.98
CA ASP A 51 -4.30 -3.86 25.33
C ASP A 51 -5.84 -3.75 25.49
N PRO A 52 -6.52 -2.70 24.98
CA PRO A 52 -7.97 -2.61 25.09
C PRO A 52 -8.75 -3.72 24.36
N TYR A 53 -8.13 -4.39 23.40
CA TYR A 53 -8.77 -5.33 22.46
C TYR A 53 -8.39 -6.80 22.70
N ILE A 54 -7.31 -7.07 23.43
CA ILE A 54 -6.73 -8.41 23.57
C ILE A 54 -7.07 -9.04 24.93
N ILE A 55 -7.17 -10.37 24.96
CA ILE A 55 -7.27 -11.19 26.17
C ILE A 55 -5.87 -11.69 26.55
N ASN A 56 -5.16 -12.22 25.54
CA ASN A 56 -3.83 -12.78 25.71
C ASN A 56 -3.01 -12.50 24.45
N TYR A 57 -1.69 -12.53 24.58
CA TYR A 57 -0.78 -12.40 23.46
C TYR A 57 0.42 -13.34 23.64
N ALA A 58 0.99 -13.75 22.51
CA ALA A 58 2.24 -14.48 22.46
C ALA A 58 3.21 -13.73 21.54
N ARG A 59 4.37 -13.38 22.09
CA ARG A 59 5.47 -12.80 21.32
C ARG A 59 6.28 -13.92 20.66
N LYS A 60 6.55 -13.77 19.37
CA LYS A 60 7.49 -14.57 18.61
C LYS A 60 8.54 -13.67 17.98
N ASP A 61 9.80 -14.09 18.05
CA ASP A 61 10.93 -13.46 17.39
C ASP A 61 11.50 -14.45 16.36
N PRO A 62 10.94 -14.54 15.15
CA PRO A 62 11.38 -15.54 14.15
C PRO A 62 12.85 -15.38 13.76
N ASN A 63 13.37 -14.15 13.82
CA ASN A 63 14.77 -13.82 13.57
C ASN A 63 15.09 -12.43 14.15
N ASP A 64 16.36 -12.00 14.06
CA ASP A 64 16.85 -10.71 14.56
C ASP A 64 16.17 -9.47 13.94
N ARG A 65 15.44 -9.63 12.84
CA ARG A 65 14.79 -8.54 12.11
C ARG A 65 13.27 -8.52 12.31
N GLN A 66 12.68 -9.63 12.73
CA GLN A 66 11.23 -9.78 12.78
C GLN A 66 10.74 -9.96 14.21
N VAL A 67 9.64 -9.31 14.52
CA VAL A 67 8.85 -9.53 15.72
C VAL A 67 7.42 -9.77 15.28
N GLU A 68 6.79 -10.80 15.79
CA GLU A 68 5.39 -11.11 15.59
C GLU A 68 4.72 -11.19 16.97
N ILE A 69 3.68 -10.40 17.18
CA ILE A 69 2.81 -10.47 18.34
C ILE A 69 1.53 -11.14 17.88
N ARG A 70 1.35 -12.41 18.25
CA ARG A 70 0.09 -13.11 18.03
C ARG A 70 -0.86 -12.73 19.13
N VAL A 71 -2.03 -12.26 18.76
CA VAL A 71 -3.02 -11.78 19.72
C VAL A 71 -4.28 -12.62 19.67
N GLN A 72 -4.75 -12.97 20.85
CA GLN A 72 -6.09 -13.46 21.06
C GLN A 72 -6.96 -12.26 21.42
N LEU A 73 -7.83 -11.86 20.50
CA LEU A 73 -8.73 -10.72 20.68
C LEU A 73 -9.94 -11.13 21.52
N LYS A 74 -10.57 -10.13 22.16
CA LYS A 74 -11.85 -10.30 22.87
C LYS A 74 -12.90 -10.92 21.95
N GLU A 75 -13.80 -11.72 22.51
CA GLU A 75 -14.80 -12.52 21.76
C GLU A 75 -15.64 -11.67 20.79
N ASP A 76 -15.87 -10.41 21.13
CA ASP A 76 -16.60 -9.42 20.32
C ASP A 76 -16.01 -9.17 18.91
N PHE A 77 -14.76 -9.56 18.65
CA PHE A 77 -14.12 -9.30 17.37
C PHE A 77 -14.39 -10.36 16.29
N MET A 78 -15.01 -11.51 16.60
CA MET A 78 -15.31 -12.58 15.62
C MET A 78 -14.10 -12.99 14.73
N LEU A 79 -12.90 -13.03 15.33
CA LEU A 79 -11.66 -13.38 14.65
C LEU A 79 -11.17 -14.76 15.11
N LYS A 80 -10.62 -15.54 14.18
CA LYS A 80 -9.96 -16.81 14.46
C LYS A 80 -8.54 -16.59 14.98
N SER A 81 -7.83 -15.63 14.38
CA SER A 81 -6.47 -15.27 14.78
C SER A 81 -6.13 -13.88 14.29
N ALA A 82 -5.32 -13.14 15.04
CA ALA A 82 -4.69 -11.92 14.56
C ALA A 82 -3.21 -11.89 14.96
N SER A 83 -2.39 -11.30 14.11
CA SER A 83 -0.96 -11.14 14.32
C SER A 83 -0.56 -9.75 13.91
N VAL A 84 0.26 -9.10 14.73
CA VAL A 84 0.86 -7.82 14.42
C VAL A 84 2.36 -8.03 14.29
N TRP A 85 2.95 -7.56 13.21
CA TRP A 85 4.35 -7.84 12.90
C TRP A 85 5.14 -6.57 12.60
N LEU A 86 6.41 -6.61 12.99
CA LEU A 86 7.44 -5.65 12.63
C LEU A 86 8.51 -6.37 11.84
N ILE A 87 8.88 -5.79 10.69
CA ILE A 87 10.03 -6.22 9.89
C ILE A 87 11.02 -5.07 9.84
N LEU A 88 12.15 -5.25 10.52
CA LEU A 88 13.25 -4.29 10.52
C LEU A 88 14.15 -4.49 9.30
N LEU A 89 14.78 -3.40 8.89
CA LEU A 89 15.87 -3.42 7.93
C LEU A 89 17.03 -4.31 8.41
N PRO A 90 17.78 -4.95 7.49
CA PRO A 90 18.92 -5.80 7.82
C PRO A 90 20.14 -4.94 8.17
N ARG A 91 20.05 -4.19 9.28
CA ARG A 91 21.12 -3.29 9.74
C ARG A 91 22.42 -4.03 10.09
N THR A 92 22.36 -5.35 10.23
CA THR A 92 23.50 -6.24 10.44
C THR A 92 24.26 -6.57 9.15
N SER A 93 23.74 -6.20 7.97
CA SER A 93 24.39 -6.40 6.68
C SER A 93 25.04 -5.11 6.20
N PHE A 94 26.37 -5.01 6.28
CA PHE A 94 27.14 -3.83 5.85
C PHE A 94 26.86 -3.41 4.39
N PRO A 95 26.84 -4.32 3.39
CA PRO A 95 26.50 -3.95 2.01
C PRO A 95 25.08 -3.41 1.89
N THR A 96 24.13 -4.05 2.59
CA THR A 96 22.73 -3.61 2.54
C THR A 96 22.56 -2.25 3.20
N MET A 97 23.30 -1.96 4.27
CA MET A 97 23.24 -0.69 4.97
C MET A 97 23.85 0.46 4.16
N LEU A 98 24.92 0.20 3.41
CA LEU A 98 25.50 1.18 2.48
C LEU A 98 24.53 1.49 1.34
N VAL A 99 23.95 0.46 0.71
CA VAL A 99 22.99 0.63 -0.39
C VAL A 99 21.70 1.28 0.10
N ASP A 100 21.14 0.81 1.22
CA ASP A 100 19.91 1.37 1.79
C ASP A 100 20.11 2.79 2.34
N GLY A 101 21.30 3.07 2.90
CA GLY A 101 21.68 4.40 3.39
C GLY A 101 21.90 5.41 2.27
N LEU A 102 22.47 4.99 1.14
CA LEU A 102 22.71 5.86 -0.02
C LEU A 102 21.43 6.14 -0.82
N PHE A 103 20.52 5.16 -0.94
CA PHE A 103 19.34 5.29 -1.80
C PHE A 103 18.02 5.49 -1.05
N TYR A 104 18.02 5.45 0.30
CA TYR A 104 16.83 5.60 1.15
C TYR A 104 15.62 4.73 0.72
N ARG A 105 15.88 3.62 0.04
CA ARG A 105 14.84 2.84 -0.66
C ARG A 105 14.01 1.99 0.30
N ASN A 106 14.65 1.44 1.31
CA ASN A 106 14.02 0.50 2.23
C ASN A 106 13.72 1.17 3.56
N LYS A 107 12.54 0.85 4.12
CA LYS A 107 12.08 1.32 5.43
C LYS A 107 11.72 0.12 6.29
N ASP A 108 11.73 0.29 7.61
CA ASP A 108 11.14 -0.72 8.48
C ASP A 108 9.64 -0.83 8.13
N SER A 109 9.07 -2.02 8.20
CA SER A 109 7.66 -2.25 7.87
C SER A 109 6.91 -2.76 9.08
N PHE A 110 5.69 -2.28 9.24
CA PHE A 110 4.74 -2.67 10.27
C PHE A 110 3.46 -3.15 9.61
N GLY A 111 2.82 -4.17 10.17
CA GLY A 111 1.51 -4.55 9.70
C GLY A 111 0.72 -5.38 10.68
N ILE A 112 -0.57 -5.47 10.40
CA ILE A 112 -1.50 -6.36 11.06
C ILE A 112 -2.05 -7.33 10.01
N ALA A 113 -2.18 -8.58 10.38
CA ALA A 113 -2.83 -9.61 9.60
C ALA A 113 -3.83 -10.35 10.48
N ALA A 114 -4.99 -10.68 9.94
CA ALA A 114 -6.02 -11.39 10.69
C ALA A 114 -6.80 -12.38 9.81
N ASN A 115 -7.30 -13.43 10.46
CA ASN A 115 -8.20 -14.40 9.86
C ASN A 115 -9.54 -14.29 10.56
N PHE A 116 -10.60 -14.13 9.78
CA PHE A 116 -11.97 -14.12 10.28
C PHE A 116 -12.43 -15.55 10.57
N GLN A 117 -13.41 -15.71 11.46
CA GLN A 117 -14.03 -17.04 11.68
C GLN A 117 -14.70 -17.55 10.40
N ASN A 118 -15.36 -16.65 9.66
CA ASN A 118 -15.99 -16.90 8.37
C ASN A 118 -15.19 -16.23 7.27
N LYS A 119 -15.00 -16.88 6.12
CA LYS A 119 -14.36 -16.25 4.95
C LYS A 119 -15.09 -14.95 4.57
N PRO A 120 -14.40 -13.84 4.30
CA PRO A 120 -15.07 -12.59 3.96
C PRO A 120 -15.79 -12.71 2.61
N ARG A 121 -16.99 -12.14 2.51
CA ARG A 121 -17.76 -12.04 1.26
C ARG A 121 -17.55 -10.70 0.54
N VAL A 122 -16.97 -9.76 1.27
CA VAL A 122 -16.53 -8.46 0.80
C VAL A 122 -15.02 -8.54 0.59
N ILE A 123 -14.62 -8.34 -0.65
CA ILE A 123 -13.23 -8.12 -1.03
C ILE A 123 -12.99 -6.62 -0.99
N PHE A 124 -11.85 -6.19 -0.47
CA PHE A 124 -11.49 -4.78 -0.43
C PHE A 124 -10.00 -4.63 -0.64
N GLU A 125 -9.63 -3.68 -1.49
CA GLU A 125 -8.24 -3.34 -1.75
C GLU A 125 -8.06 -1.84 -1.70
N MET A 126 -7.05 -1.39 -0.98
CA MET A 126 -6.60 -0.01 -0.98
C MET A 126 -5.08 0.05 -1.12
N ILE A 127 -4.62 0.60 -2.24
CA ILE A 127 -3.21 0.64 -2.59
C ILE A 127 -2.82 2.06 -3.02
N PRO A 128 -1.81 2.70 -2.42
CA PRO A 128 -1.29 3.98 -2.89
C PRO A 128 -0.75 3.89 -4.33
N TYR A 129 -1.07 4.84 -5.21
CA TYR A 129 -0.60 4.85 -6.61
C TYR A 129 0.93 4.91 -6.75
N ARG A 130 1.64 5.39 -5.73
CA ARG A 130 3.11 5.37 -5.66
C ARG A 130 3.68 3.95 -5.67
N LEU A 131 2.92 2.93 -5.25
CA LEU A 131 3.34 1.52 -5.21
C LEU A 131 2.94 0.79 -6.50
N LYS A 132 3.39 1.29 -7.65
CA LYS A 132 3.08 0.73 -8.99
C LYS A 132 3.47 -0.74 -9.13
N SER A 133 4.53 -1.18 -8.46
CA SER A 133 4.97 -2.58 -8.48
C SER A 133 3.96 -3.52 -7.81
N ALA A 134 3.35 -3.10 -6.69
CA ALA A 134 2.31 -3.88 -6.03
C ALA A 134 1.05 -3.98 -6.91
N ILE A 135 0.61 -2.85 -7.49
CA ILE A 135 -0.54 -2.81 -8.41
C ILE A 135 -0.28 -3.70 -9.64
N ARG A 136 0.93 -3.68 -10.20
CA ARG A 136 1.28 -4.50 -11.36
C ARG A 136 1.31 -5.99 -11.05
N LYS A 137 1.79 -6.37 -9.85
CA LYS A 137 1.87 -7.77 -9.44
C LYS A 137 0.49 -8.39 -9.30
N ASP A 138 -0.46 -7.63 -8.77
CA ASP A 138 -1.83 -8.09 -8.51
C ASP A 138 -2.83 -7.56 -9.54
N PHE A 139 -2.35 -7.14 -10.72
CA PHE A 139 -3.18 -6.47 -11.73
C PHE A 139 -4.37 -7.33 -12.15
N ASP A 140 -4.14 -8.63 -12.42
CA ASP A 140 -5.18 -9.56 -12.86
C ASP A 140 -6.31 -9.65 -11.82
N TYR A 141 -5.95 -9.67 -10.54
CA TYR A 141 -6.90 -9.66 -9.43
C TYR A 141 -7.65 -8.32 -9.33
N LEU A 142 -6.93 -7.20 -9.40
CA LEU A 142 -7.49 -5.86 -9.22
C LEU A 142 -8.45 -5.46 -10.35
N VAL A 143 -8.30 -6.01 -11.54
CA VAL A 143 -9.22 -5.76 -12.66
C VAL A 143 -10.58 -6.42 -12.47
N GLU A 144 -10.67 -7.48 -11.65
CA GLU A 144 -11.92 -8.21 -11.40
C GLU A 144 -12.79 -7.60 -10.28
N ILE A 145 -12.32 -6.54 -9.64
CA ILE A 145 -13.05 -5.83 -8.59
C ILE A 145 -13.25 -4.36 -8.95
N ASP A 146 -14.41 -3.83 -8.59
CA ASP A 146 -14.86 -2.49 -9.00
C ASP A 146 -14.12 -1.38 -8.27
N ASP A 147 -13.88 -0.26 -8.94
CA ASP A 147 -13.34 0.96 -8.34
C ASP A 147 -14.39 1.63 -7.44
N ILE A 148 -13.97 2.12 -6.28
CA ILE A 148 -14.82 2.84 -5.34
C ILE A 148 -14.34 4.28 -5.17
N PRO A 149 -15.13 5.26 -5.63
CA PRO A 149 -14.81 6.64 -5.38
C PRO A 149 -15.07 6.99 -3.90
N THR A 150 -14.15 7.74 -3.30
CA THR A 150 -14.39 8.43 -2.03
C THR A 150 -14.96 9.82 -2.27
N PRO A 151 -15.65 10.43 -1.29
CA PRO A 151 -16.08 11.82 -1.38
C PRO A 151 -14.94 12.84 -1.46
N ASN A 152 -13.71 12.46 -1.08
CA ASN A 152 -12.54 13.35 -1.15
C ASN A 152 -11.74 13.11 -2.45
N PRO A 153 -11.72 14.08 -3.39
CA PRO A 153 -10.93 13.97 -4.61
C PRO A 153 -9.43 13.73 -4.38
N GLU A 154 -8.86 14.25 -3.30
CA GLU A 154 -7.44 14.05 -2.99
C GLU A 154 -7.12 12.58 -2.68
N THR A 155 -7.99 11.91 -1.91
CA THR A 155 -7.85 10.49 -1.60
C THR A 155 -7.93 9.67 -2.88
N ASN A 156 -8.88 9.99 -3.77
CA ASN A 156 -9.01 9.32 -5.07
C ASN A 156 -7.80 9.55 -5.99
N GLY A 157 -7.08 10.67 -5.84
CA GLY A 157 -5.84 10.94 -6.58
C GLY A 157 -4.61 10.23 -6.02
N LYS A 158 -4.61 9.86 -4.73
CA LYS A 158 -3.46 9.25 -4.04
C LYS A 158 -3.54 7.73 -3.95
N PHE A 159 -4.76 7.17 -3.93
CA PHE A 159 -5.00 5.76 -3.68
C PHE A 159 -5.93 5.14 -4.72
N LEU A 160 -5.61 3.91 -5.11
CA LEU A 160 -6.51 2.98 -5.75
C LEU A 160 -7.37 2.34 -4.66
N ILE A 161 -8.70 2.42 -4.77
CA ILE A 161 -9.63 1.80 -3.82
C ILE A 161 -10.62 0.96 -4.61
N LYS A 162 -10.68 -0.32 -4.29
CA LYS A 162 -11.49 -1.30 -5.01
C LYS A 162 -12.25 -2.23 -4.06
N SER A 163 -13.44 -2.67 -4.47
CA SER A 163 -14.19 -3.72 -3.77
C SER A 163 -15.27 -4.30 -4.67
N ASN A 164 -15.64 -5.56 -4.43
CA ASN A 164 -16.77 -6.21 -5.08
C ASN A 164 -18.14 -5.77 -4.54
N ARG A 165 -18.20 -5.03 -3.43
CA ARG A 165 -19.46 -4.66 -2.75
C ARG A 165 -19.39 -3.25 -2.18
N GLU A 166 -19.56 -2.25 -3.05
CA GLU A 166 -19.53 -0.82 -2.67
C GLU A 166 -20.42 -0.50 -1.46
N ARG A 167 -21.67 -0.97 -1.45
CA ARG A 167 -22.61 -0.68 -0.36
C ARG A 167 -22.10 -1.13 1.01
N ALA A 168 -21.36 -2.23 1.08
CA ALA A 168 -20.87 -2.79 2.34
C ALA A 168 -19.69 -1.98 2.91
N VAL A 169 -18.88 -1.36 2.04
CA VAL A 169 -17.69 -0.58 2.42
C VAL A 169 -17.93 0.93 2.40
N LYS A 170 -19.07 1.39 1.88
CA LYS A 170 -19.43 2.81 1.75
C LYS A 170 -19.22 3.57 3.05
N GLN A 171 -19.69 3.01 4.18
CA GLN A 171 -19.54 3.64 5.49
C GLN A 171 -18.08 3.90 5.88
N LEU A 172 -17.16 2.99 5.54
CA LEU A 172 -15.73 3.16 5.79
C LEU A 172 -15.16 4.26 4.91
N VAL A 173 -15.37 4.17 3.59
CA VAL A 173 -14.76 5.12 2.63
C VAL A 173 -15.33 6.53 2.70
N THR A 174 -16.53 6.70 3.25
CA THR A 174 -17.13 8.02 3.54
C THR A 174 -16.87 8.51 4.97
N SER A 175 -16.26 7.68 5.83
CA SER A 175 -16.00 8.06 7.21
C SER A 175 -14.93 9.14 7.28
N LYS A 176 -15.27 10.29 7.90
CA LYS A 176 -14.32 11.38 8.15
C LYS A 176 -13.08 10.91 8.92
N MET A 177 -13.26 9.98 9.85
CA MET A 177 -12.15 9.42 10.63
C MET A 177 -11.19 8.64 9.72
N PHE A 178 -11.73 7.78 8.86
CA PHE A 178 -10.94 6.99 7.93
C PHE A 178 -10.20 7.87 6.93
N THR A 179 -10.89 8.81 6.28
CA THR A 179 -10.27 9.72 5.31
C THR A 179 -9.20 10.60 5.94
N LYS A 180 -9.44 11.12 7.15
CA LYS A 180 -8.44 11.91 7.89
C LYS A 180 -7.19 11.08 8.20
N SER A 181 -7.34 9.85 8.69
CA SER A 181 -6.19 8.97 8.95
C SER A 181 -5.39 8.64 7.68
N LEU A 182 -6.03 8.60 6.52
CA LEU A 182 -5.34 8.42 5.23
C LEU A 182 -4.56 9.66 4.79
N GLU A 183 -5.07 10.85 5.12
CA GLU A 183 -4.41 12.13 4.87
C GLU A 183 -3.23 12.38 5.82
N ASP A 184 -3.33 11.89 7.05
CA ASP A 184 -2.26 11.99 8.06
C ASP A 184 -1.07 11.06 7.70
N TYR A 185 -1.33 9.89 7.09
CA TYR A 185 -0.32 8.84 6.85
C TYR A 185 -0.18 8.34 5.38
N PRO A 186 -0.12 9.23 4.36
CA PRO A 186 -0.12 8.81 2.97
C PRO A 186 1.20 8.15 2.51
N LYS A 187 2.31 8.43 3.20
CA LYS A 187 3.65 7.88 2.88
C LYS A 187 3.95 6.59 3.64
N GLU A 188 3.21 6.35 4.70
CA GLU A 188 3.32 5.23 5.60
C GLU A 188 2.48 4.10 5.06
N LEU A 189 1.20 4.33 4.75
CA LEU A 189 0.33 3.27 4.23
C LEU A 189 0.93 2.62 2.97
N GLN A 190 1.04 1.30 2.99
CA GLN A 190 1.41 0.49 1.84
C GLN A 190 0.20 -0.21 1.24
N TRP A 191 -0.68 -0.75 2.08
CA TRP A 191 -1.75 -1.63 1.63
C TRP A 191 -2.83 -1.75 2.72
N ILE A 192 -4.12 -1.74 2.33
CA ILE A 192 -5.23 -2.37 3.11
C ILE A 192 -5.92 -3.44 2.24
N SER A 193 -5.99 -4.68 2.74
CA SER A 193 -6.44 -5.87 2.01
C SER A 193 -7.53 -6.59 2.78
N VAL A 194 -8.59 -6.99 2.07
CA VAL A 194 -9.53 -8.00 2.53
C VAL A 194 -9.75 -8.99 1.40
N ARG A 195 -9.38 -10.25 1.64
CA ARG A 195 -9.45 -11.31 0.64
C ARG A 195 -10.00 -12.61 1.21
N THR A 196 -10.39 -13.51 0.31
CA THR A 196 -10.93 -14.83 0.68
C THR A 196 -9.85 -15.85 1.04
N ASP A 197 -8.60 -15.63 0.59
CA ASP A 197 -7.41 -16.36 1.01
C ASP A 197 -6.90 -15.90 2.37
N GLU A 198 -6.14 -16.75 3.07
CA GLU A 198 -5.48 -16.39 4.32
C GLU A 198 -4.12 -15.72 4.03
N PRO A 199 -3.76 -14.61 4.69
CA PRO A 199 -4.56 -13.91 5.70
C PRO A 199 -5.77 -13.16 5.10
N ASN A 200 -6.94 -13.30 5.73
CA ASN A 200 -8.18 -12.70 5.19
C ASN A 200 -8.19 -11.18 5.26
N PHE A 201 -7.47 -10.61 6.21
CA PHE A 201 -7.24 -9.18 6.35
C PHE A 201 -5.76 -8.93 6.48
N GLU A 202 -5.27 -7.93 5.76
CA GLU A 202 -3.89 -7.47 5.91
C GLU A 202 -3.80 -5.96 5.74
N MET A 203 -3.08 -5.30 6.64
CA MET A 203 -2.79 -3.88 6.54
C MET A 203 -1.32 -3.63 6.82
N LYS A 204 -0.66 -2.92 5.90
CA LYS A 204 0.80 -2.72 5.90
C LYS A 204 1.17 -1.26 5.86
N PHE A 205 2.22 -0.91 6.59
CA PHE A 205 2.79 0.42 6.68
C PHE A 205 4.31 0.37 6.58
N ASN A 206 4.88 1.38 5.94
CA ASN A 206 6.28 1.75 6.06
C ASN A 206 6.45 2.74 7.20
N ILE A 207 7.44 2.47 8.04
CA ILE A 207 7.81 3.36 9.13
C ILE A 207 8.75 4.44 8.59
N THR A 208 8.23 5.66 8.52
CA THR A 208 8.92 6.83 7.95
C THR A 208 9.50 7.75 9.04
N ASN A 209 8.84 7.86 10.19
CA ASN A 209 9.19 8.76 11.29
C ASN A 209 10.05 8.08 12.35
N LYS A 210 10.81 8.88 13.11
CA LYS A 210 11.61 8.46 14.28
C LYS A 210 11.33 9.42 15.46
N PRO A 211 10.66 8.97 16.55
CA PRO A 211 10.08 7.64 16.75
C PRO A 211 8.92 7.37 15.78
N ALA A 212 8.65 6.08 15.54
CA ALA A 212 7.57 5.65 14.69
C ALA A 212 6.24 5.85 15.42
N ASP A 213 5.21 6.40 14.75
CA ASP A 213 3.92 6.61 15.40
C ASP A 213 3.06 5.34 15.42
N LEU A 214 3.62 4.27 16.00
CA LEU A 214 3.03 2.94 16.00
C LEU A 214 1.74 2.88 16.78
N LEU A 215 1.61 3.69 17.84
CA LEU A 215 0.38 3.80 18.61
C LEU A 215 -0.80 4.22 17.72
N HIS A 216 -0.64 5.31 16.94
CA HIS A 216 -1.70 5.78 16.05
C HIS A 216 -1.91 4.83 14.87
N LEU A 217 -0.85 4.30 14.26
CA LEU A 217 -0.96 3.33 13.17
C LEU A 217 -1.68 2.05 13.61
N THR A 218 -1.41 1.56 14.83
CA THR A 218 -2.07 0.38 15.39
C THR A 218 -3.53 0.65 15.69
N LYS A 219 -3.86 1.80 16.30
CA LYS A 219 -5.27 2.21 16.54
C LYS A 219 -6.06 2.32 15.23
N PHE A 220 -5.46 2.92 14.20
CA PHE A 220 -6.06 3.01 12.88
C PHE A 220 -6.30 1.62 12.28
N ALA A 221 -5.28 0.76 12.31
CA ALA A 221 -5.35 -0.62 11.84
C ALA A 221 -6.43 -1.44 12.57
N MET A 222 -6.53 -1.34 13.89
CA MET A 222 -7.56 -2.00 14.69
C MET A 222 -8.97 -1.49 14.37
N THR A 223 -9.11 -0.19 14.10
CA THR A 223 -10.40 0.41 13.70
C THR A 223 -10.88 -0.17 12.37
N VAL A 224 -9.98 -0.27 11.39
CA VAL A 224 -10.28 -0.85 10.08
C VAL A 224 -10.57 -2.36 10.19
N LEU A 225 -9.79 -3.09 10.98
CA LEU A 225 -10.03 -4.51 11.25
C LEU A 225 -11.41 -4.75 11.89
N LYS A 226 -11.77 -3.96 12.91
CA LYS A 226 -13.08 -4.05 13.58
C LYS A 226 -14.22 -3.83 12.60
N PHE A 227 -14.07 -2.86 11.70
CA PHE A 227 -15.05 -2.60 10.65
C PHE A 227 -15.24 -3.84 9.76
N PHE A 228 -14.15 -4.42 9.24
CA PHE A 228 -14.24 -5.58 8.35
C PHE A 228 -14.67 -6.86 9.04
N ALA A 229 -14.37 -7.04 10.33
CA ALA A 229 -14.92 -8.12 11.13
C ALA A 229 -16.46 -8.02 11.20
N SER A 230 -16.98 -6.82 11.49
CA SER A 230 -18.43 -6.57 11.51
C SER A 230 -19.09 -6.78 10.15
N VAL A 231 -18.46 -6.29 9.07
CA VAL A 231 -18.95 -6.49 7.70
C VAL A 231 -18.95 -7.97 7.33
N THR A 232 -17.91 -8.71 7.69
CA THR A 232 -17.80 -10.15 7.41
C THR A 232 -18.94 -10.92 8.09
N GLU A 233 -19.24 -10.60 9.35
CA GLU A 233 -20.34 -11.25 10.07
C GLU A 233 -21.71 -10.89 9.46
N LYS A 234 -21.96 -9.61 9.16
CA LYS A 234 -23.22 -9.15 8.54
C LYS A 234 -23.45 -9.70 7.14
N THR A 235 -22.41 -10.20 6.49
CA THR A 235 -22.47 -10.69 5.11
C THR A 235 -22.26 -12.20 5.00
N LYS A 236 -22.23 -12.94 6.13
CA LYS A 236 -21.89 -14.38 6.14
C LYS A 236 -22.77 -15.27 5.26
N ASP A 237 -24.04 -14.89 5.11
CA ASP A 237 -25.04 -15.64 4.34
C ASP A 237 -24.98 -15.36 2.83
N LEU A 238 -24.15 -14.40 2.41
CA LEU A 238 -23.96 -14.09 1.00
C LEU A 238 -23.02 -15.12 0.33
N PRO A 239 -23.12 -15.30 -1.00
CA PRO A 239 -22.21 -16.18 -1.72
C PRO A 239 -20.76 -15.67 -1.64
N ILE A 240 -19.82 -16.61 -1.50
CA ILE A 240 -18.38 -16.33 -1.55
C ILE A 240 -18.05 -15.78 -2.94
N PRO A 241 -17.41 -14.60 -3.03
CA PRO A 241 -17.00 -14.09 -4.32
C PRO A 241 -15.94 -15.01 -4.92
N VAL A 242 -16.20 -15.46 -6.16
CA VAL A 242 -15.25 -16.21 -6.96
C VAL A 242 -14.53 -15.20 -7.85
N ILE A 243 -13.29 -14.89 -7.48
CA ILE A 243 -12.39 -14.14 -8.35
C ILE A 243 -11.77 -15.19 -9.27
N LEU A 244 -12.08 -15.12 -10.55
CA LEU A 244 -11.53 -16.05 -11.52
C LEU A 244 -10.05 -15.68 -11.65
N LYS A 245 -9.13 -16.58 -11.31
CA LYS A 245 -7.78 -16.42 -11.85
C LYS A 245 -7.88 -16.68 -13.34
N LYS A 246 -8.28 -15.68 -14.14
CA LYS A 246 -7.96 -15.71 -15.56
C LYS A 246 -6.44 -15.74 -15.59
N GLU A 247 -5.89 -16.92 -15.86
CA GLU A 247 -4.59 -17.01 -16.49
C GLU A 247 -4.71 -16.16 -17.75
N VAL A 248 -4.25 -14.92 -17.67
CA VAL A 248 -3.98 -14.14 -18.86
C VAL A 248 -2.83 -14.88 -19.51
N LYS A 249 -3.15 -15.85 -20.38
CA LYS A 249 -2.28 -16.23 -21.48
C LYS A 249 -1.78 -14.90 -22.00
N LYS A 250 -0.48 -14.64 -21.84
CA LYS A 250 0.17 -13.43 -22.35
C LYS A 250 -0.45 -13.16 -23.71
N LEU A 251 -1.23 -12.08 -23.82
CA LEU A 251 -1.85 -11.71 -25.09
C LEU A 251 -0.73 -11.68 -26.12
N ASP A 252 -0.80 -12.58 -27.09
CA ASP A 252 0.16 -12.62 -28.20
C ASP A 252 0.25 -11.20 -28.76
N GLU A 253 1.46 -10.76 -29.15
CA GLU A 253 1.71 -9.39 -29.62
C GLU A 253 0.71 -8.91 -30.69
N LYS A 254 0.13 -9.87 -31.42
CA LYS A 254 -0.93 -9.70 -32.42
C LYS A 254 -2.25 -9.13 -31.85
N GLU A 255 -2.68 -9.54 -30.65
CA GLU A 255 -3.91 -9.03 -30.04
C GLU A 255 -3.72 -7.65 -29.39
N LYS A 256 -2.51 -7.37 -28.85
CA LYS A 256 -2.14 -6.02 -28.40
C LYS A 256 -2.17 -5.02 -29.55
N GLN A 257 -1.59 -5.39 -30.70
CA GLN A 257 -1.65 -4.55 -31.91
C GLN A 257 -3.09 -4.35 -32.42
N LYS A 258 -3.97 -5.34 -32.23
CA LYS A 258 -5.39 -5.21 -32.62
C LYS A 258 -6.14 -4.23 -31.70
N GLN A 259 -5.91 -4.29 -30.40
CA GLN A 259 -6.48 -3.34 -29.43
C GLN A 259 -5.95 -1.91 -29.61
N GLU A 260 -4.66 -1.74 -29.93
CA GLU A 260 -4.11 -0.42 -30.23
C GLU A 260 -4.73 0.18 -31.50
N LYS A 261 -4.91 -0.64 -32.56
CA LYS A 261 -5.60 -0.20 -33.79
C LYS A 261 -7.07 0.16 -33.57
N GLU A 262 -7.78 -0.57 -32.69
CA GLU A 262 -9.16 -0.24 -32.33
C GLU A 262 -9.25 1.05 -31.50
N LYS A 263 -8.33 1.26 -30.56
CA LYS A 263 -8.23 2.52 -29.81
C LYS A 263 -7.90 3.71 -30.72
N GLU A 264 -6.99 3.53 -31.68
CA GLU A 264 -6.64 4.59 -32.64
C GLU A 264 -7.83 4.93 -33.57
N LYS A 265 -8.60 3.93 -34.02
CA LYS A 265 -9.85 4.16 -34.77
C LYS A 265 -10.88 4.93 -33.95
N TYR A 266 -11.08 4.54 -32.69
CA TYR A 266 -12.04 5.21 -31.80
C TYR A 266 -11.65 6.68 -31.54
N MET A 267 -10.36 6.95 -31.33
CA MET A 267 -9.86 8.31 -31.14
C MET A 267 -10.04 9.16 -32.40
N LYS A 268 -9.74 8.62 -33.60
CA LYS A 268 -9.96 9.31 -34.88
C LYS A 268 -11.44 9.61 -35.14
N GLU A 269 -12.36 8.71 -34.78
CA GLU A 269 -13.80 8.98 -34.88
C GLU A 269 -14.27 10.05 -33.91
N ARG A 270 -13.75 10.03 -32.68
CA ARG A 270 -14.06 11.04 -31.66
C ARG A 270 -13.58 12.43 -32.07
N GLU A 271 -12.39 12.52 -32.68
CA GLU A 271 -11.83 13.77 -33.18
C GLU A 271 -12.67 14.33 -34.34
N LYS A 272 -13.09 13.48 -35.29
CA LYS A 272 -14.02 13.87 -36.36
C LYS A 272 -15.37 14.37 -35.87
N ARG A 273 -15.90 13.82 -34.76
CA ARG A 273 -17.15 14.31 -34.15
C ARG A 273 -16.96 15.70 -33.53
N ARG A 274 -15.86 15.92 -32.80
CA ARG A 274 -15.52 17.24 -32.23
C ARG A 274 -15.35 18.31 -33.30
N ASP A 275 -14.71 17.99 -34.42
CA ASP A 275 -14.56 18.93 -35.54
C ASP A 275 -15.89 19.28 -36.21
N LYS A 276 -16.82 18.32 -36.30
CA LYS A 276 -18.17 18.59 -36.81
C LYS A 276 -18.96 19.49 -35.87
N GLU A 277 -18.90 19.22 -34.56
CA GLU A 277 -19.56 20.05 -33.53
C GLU A 277 -19.02 21.48 -33.54
N ARG A 278 -17.70 21.65 -33.59
CA ARG A 278 -17.05 22.97 -33.65
C ARG A 278 -17.46 23.77 -34.89
N LYS A 279 -17.56 23.13 -36.06
CA LYS A 279 -18.06 23.78 -37.29
C LYS A 279 -19.54 24.15 -37.20
N LEU A 280 -20.32 23.43 -36.41
CA LEU A 280 -21.75 23.69 -36.21
C LEU A 280 -21.96 24.88 -35.26
N GLU A 281 -21.21 24.93 -34.16
CA GLU A 281 -21.18 26.08 -33.25
C GLU A 281 -20.73 27.37 -33.94
N GLU A 282 -19.69 27.31 -34.79
CA GLU A 282 -19.22 28.48 -35.54
C GLU A 282 -20.30 29.02 -36.51
N ARG A 283 -21.08 28.12 -37.12
CA ARG A 283 -22.22 28.50 -37.99
C ARG A 283 -23.36 29.12 -37.18
N GLU A 284 -23.65 28.61 -35.98
CA GLU A 284 -24.67 29.20 -35.11
C GLU A 284 -24.25 30.57 -34.58
N ALA A 285 -22.99 30.74 -34.17
CA ALA A 285 -22.44 32.02 -33.75
C ALA A 285 -22.54 33.08 -34.86
N LYS A 286 -22.17 32.72 -36.10
CA LYS A 286 -22.33 33.61 -37.27
C LYS A 286 -23.80 33.96 -37.55
N ARG A 287 -24.73 33.04 -37.34
CA ARG A 287 -26.18 33.30 -37.48
C ARG A 287 -26.72 34.22 -36.39
N ARG A 288 -26.25 34.07 -35.14
CA ARG A 288 -26.62 34.95 -34.02
C ARG A 288 -26.10 36.37 -34.24
N ALA A 289 -24.83 36.52 -34.61
CA ALA A 289 -24.24 37.82 -34.94
C ALA A 289 -25.01 38.54 -36.06
N LYS A 290 -25.37 37.84 -37.15
CA LYS A 290 -26.19 38.42 -38.24
C LYS A 290 -27.61 38.79 -37.79
N LYS A 291 -28.21 38.07 -36.84
CA LYS A 291 -29.54 38.43 -36.30
C LYS A 291 -29.46 39.67 -35.39
N GLU A 292 -28.43 39.77 -34.57
CA GLU A 292 -28.20 40.95 -33.71
C GLU A 292 -27.89 42.20 -34.54
N GLU A 293 -27.10 42.08 -35.61
CA GLU A 293 -26.81 43.17 -36.54
C GLU A 293 -28.08 43.68 -37.26
N ARG A 294 -28.95 42.76 -37.71
CA ARG A 294 -30.26 43.09 -38.30
C ARG A 294 -31.22 43.73 -37.30
N ALA A 295 -31.15 43.36 -36.02
CA ALA A 295 -31.95 43.97 -34.96
C ALA A 295 -31.48 45.41 -34.67
N ARG A 296 -30.17 45.66 -34.66
CA ARG A 296 -29.60 47.01 -34.49
C ARG A 296 -29.95 47.94 -35.65
N ASN A 297 -29.98 47.45 -36.89
CA ASN A 297 -30.35 48.25 -38.07
C ASN A 297 -31.86 48.52 -38.20
N ARG A 298 -32.72 47.87 -37.40
CA ARG A 298 -34.17 48.15 -37.33
C ARG A 298 -34.58 49.03 -36.14
N GLY A 299 -33.62 49.35 -35.27
CA GLY A 299 -33.82 50.23 -34.10
C GLY A 299 -33.23 51.63 -34.25
N LYS A 300 -32.84 52.01 -35.48
CA LYS A 300 -32.55 53.38 -35.92
C LYS A 300 -33.59 53.76 -36.97
#